data_AF-A0A6N7VES5-F1
#
_entry.id   AF-A0A6N7VES5-F1
#
_cell.length_a   1.000
_cell.length_b   1.000
_cell.length_c   1.000
_cell.angle_alpha   90.00
_cell.angle_beta   90.00
_cell.angle_gamma   90.00
#
_symmetry.space_group_name_H-M   'P 1'
#
loop_
_entity.id
_entity.type
_entity.pdbx_description
1 polymer ?
#
loop_
_entity_poly.entity_id
_entity_poly.type
_entity_poly.pdbx_seq_one_letter_code
_entity_poly.pdbx_strand_id
1 'polypeptide(L)'
;MFKYSQIETSNMYTNLLSPPSFVFSIWVVIYIGMILFLIMPLGKKLSMSDDEFYYDKLIPIFIGSSICNVLWTITWNNDLIMPALIAIMAYTVTLVHLVKAIDRNKKFSEKYKIFVTIPSGLHAGWLLFSTFTNVITILVKEGNNPFGIFGLFITLVLLIISWTLIFYVYKENPNIGLVIPLIWALFGLVIKHKPGSSFSNPSLVVLFLSIILLILSVICVYMLKRNKQFVKFF
;
A
#
# COMPACT_ATOMS: atom_id res chain seq x y z
N MET A 1 -13.85 -15.89 16.60
CA MET A 1 -14.84 -15.43 15.60
C MET A 1 -14.55 -13.97 15.29
N PHE A 2 -14.48 -13.56 14.03
CA PHE A 2 -14.36 -12.14 13.68
C PHE A 2 -15.67 -11.42 13.98
N LYS A 3 -15.60 -10.21 14.56
CA LYS A 3 -16.78 -9.40 14.87
C LYS A 3 -17.26 -8.61 13.67
N TYR A 4 -16.31 -8.10 12.88
CA TYR A 4 -16.55 -7.22 11.74
C TYR A 4 -15.67 -7.63 10.57
N SER A 5 -16.12 -7.35 9.35
CA SER A 5 -15.29 -7.35 8.15
C SER A 5 -14.38 -6.11 8.11
N GLN A 6 -13.36 -6.14 7.26
CA GLN A 6 -12.45 -5.01 7.07
C GLN A 6 -13.20 -3.72 6.69
N ILE A 7 -14.21 -3.85 5.82
CA ILE A 7 -15.01 -2.74 5.33
C ILE A 7 -15.90 -2.19 6.45
N GLU A 8 -16.53 -3.07 7.23
CA GLU A 8 -17.37 -2.65 8.37
C GLU A 8 -16.55 -1.90 9.42
N THR A 9 -15.39 -2.41 9.83
CA THR A 9 -14.50 -1.68 10.75
C THR A 9 -14.09 -0.32 10.20
N SER A 10 -13.73 -0.24 8.92
CA SER A 10 -13.37 1.05 8.28
C SER A 10 -14.55 2.03 8.26
N ASN A 11 -15.78 1.55 8.11
CA ASN A 11 -16.98 2.38 8.07
C ASN A 11 -17.40 2.85 9.47
N MET A 12 -17.14 2.08 10.53
CA MET A 12 -17.36 2.51 11.92
C MET A 12 -16.55 3.77 12.27
N TYR A 13 -15.34 3.89 11.72
CA TYR A 13 -14.42 5.01 11.95
C TYR A 13 -14.30 5.93 10.74
N THR A 14 -15.43 6.28 10.14
CA THR A 14 -15.47 7.11 8.93
C THR A 14 -14.69 8.42 9.11
N ASN A 15 -13.75 8.70 8.22
CA ASN A 15 -12.90 9.89 8.22
C ASN A 15 -12.63 10.38 6.79
N LEU A 16 -11.93 11.51 6.64
CA LEU A 16 -11.65 12.12 5.34
C LEU A 16 -10.58 11.38 4.52
N LEU A 17 -9.69 10.58 5.12
CA LEU A 17 -8.59 9.91 4.41
C LEU A 17 -8.92 8.47 3.98
N SER A 18 -9.84 7.80 4.69
CA SER A 18 -10.15 6.40 4.41
C SER A 18 -10.90 6.28 3.08
N PRO A 19 -10.47 5.40 2.17
CA PRO A 19 -11.10 5.29 0.86
C PRO A 19 -12.49 4.64 0.96
N PRO A 20 -13.36 4.82 -0.06
CA PRO A 20 -14.66 4.16 -0.12
C PRO A 20 -14.51 2.63 -0.27
N SER A 21 -15.55 1.88 0.11
CA SER A 21 -15.50 0.41 0.25
C SER A 21 -15.03 -0.34 -1.00
N PHE A 22 -15.35 0.13 -2.21
CA PHE A 22 -14.93 -0.53 -3.45
C PHE A 22 -13.40 -0.53 -3.64
N VAL A 23 -12.66 0.38 -3.01
CA VAL A 23 -11.20 0.47 -3.14
C VAL A 23 -10.51 -0.73 -2.50
N PHE A 24 -11.13 -1.34 -1.49
CA PHE A 24 -10.64 -2.58 -0.87
C PHE A 24 -10.66 -3.79 -1.82
N SER A 25 -11.28 -3.68 -3.00
CA SER A 25 -11.18 -4.70 -4.05
C SER A 25 -9.74 -4.97 -4.52
N ILE A 26 -8.80 -4.06 -4.25
CA ILE A 26 -7.37 -4.25 -4.50
C ILE A 26 -6.80 -5.52 -3.84
N TRP A 27 -7.38 -5.99 -2.74
CA TRP A 27 -6.96 -7.22 -2.09
C TRP A 27 -7.08 -8.44 -3.01
N VAL A 28 -8.09 -8.49 -3.89
CA VAL A 28 -8.21 -9.58 -4.88
C VAL A 28 -6.97 -9.60 -5.78
N VAL A 29 -6.55 -8.43 -6.26
CA VAL A 29 -5.36 -8.29 -7.12
C VAL A 29 -4.08 -8.63 -6.36
N ILE A 30 -3.97 -8.21 -5.11
CA ILE A 30 -2.83 -8.55 -4.23
C ILE A 30 -2.76 -10.05 -4.01
N TYR A 31 -3.87 -10.72 -3.69
CA TYR A 31 -3.89 -12.15 -3.44
C TYR A 31 -3.58 -12.96 -4.71
N ILE A 32 -4.06 -12.55 -5.88
CA ILE A 32 -3.63 -13.14 -7.16
C ILE A 32 -2.11 -12.99 -7.32
N GLY A 33 -1.56 -11.80 -7.04
CA GLY A 33 -0.12 -11.57 -7.07
C GLY A 33 0.66 -12.45 -6.09
N MET A 34 0.15 -12.67 -4.88
CA MET A 34 0.77 -13.57 -3.90
C MET A 34 0.73 -15.03 -4.34
N ILE A 35 -0.36 -15.47 -4.97
CA ILE A 35 -0.44 -16.81 -5.56
C ILE A 35 0.60 -16.94 -6.67
N LEU A 36 0.70 -15.96 -7.58
CA LEU A 36 1.72 -15.94 -8.64
C LEU A 36 3.14 -16.02 -8.08
N PHE A 37 3.41 -15.29 -6.99
CA PHE A 37 4.68 -15.36 -6.28
C PHE A 37 4.98 -16.81 -5.84
N LEU A 38 4.03 -17.44 -5.14
CA LEU A 38 4.20 -18.77 -4.54
C LEU A 38 4.32 -19.90 -5.58
N ILE A 39 3.52 -19.85 -6.65
CA ILE A 39 3.50 -20.91 -7.67
C ILE A 39 4.59 -20.73 -8.72
N MET A 40 5.37 -19.64 -8.68
CA MET A 40 6.41 -19.35 -9.66
C MET A 40 7.36 -20.54 -9.87
N PRO A 41 7.87 -21.25 -8.84
CA PRO A 41 8.78 -22.39 -9.05
C PRO A 41 8.10 -23.59 -9.73
N LEU A 42 6.77 -23.74 -9.64
CA LEU A 42 6.02 -24.80 -10.31
C LEU A 42 5.92 -24.57 -11.82
N GLY A 43 5.80 -23.30 -12.23
CA GLY A 43 5.66 -22.91 -13.63
C GLY A 43 6.97 -22.48 -14.32
N LYS A 44 8.05 -22.26 -13.57
CA LYS A 44 9.34 -21.80 -14.08
C LYS A 44 10.48 -22.60 -13.46
N LYS A 45 11.31 -23.20 -14.32
CA LYS A 45 12.56 -23.84 -13.88
C LYS A 45 13.56 -22.78 -13.43
N LEU A 46 13.83 -22.75 -12.13
CA LEU A 46 14.82 -21.87 -11.53
C LEU A 46 16.24 -22.40 -11.80
N SER A 47 17.21 -21.49 -11.98
CA SER A 47 18.62 -21.88 -11.87
C SER A 47 18.96 -22.11 -10.40
N MET A 48 20.02 -22.87 -10.11
CA MET A 48 20.44 -23.15 -8.73
C MET A 48 20.57 -21.88 -7.86
N SER A 49 21.14 -20.80 -8.44
CA SER A 49 21.26 -19.50 -7.77
C SER A 49 19.93 -18.77 -7.53
N ASP A 50 18.96 -18.92 -8.44
CA ASP A 50 17.65 -18.28 -8.33
C ASP A 50 16.78 -19.03 -7.32
N ASP A 51 16.94 -20.36 -7.27
CA ASP A 51 16.29 -21.27 -6.34
C ASP A 51 16.71 -20.96 -4.89
N GLU A 52 18.01 -20.96 -4.62
CA GLU A 52 18.60 -20.59 -3.33
C GLU A 52 18.13 -19.18 -2.90
N PHE A 53 18.21 -18.19 -3.81
CA PHE A 53 17.75 -16.84 -3.51
C PHE A 53 16.24 -16.79 -3.18
N TYR A 54 15.41 -17.52 -3.92
CA TYR A 54 13.97 -17.54 -3.69
C TYR A 54 13.61 -18.20 -2.36
N TYR A 55 14.10 -19.43 -2.12
CA TYR A 55 13.73 -20.22 -0.94
C TYR A 55 14.42 -19.75 0.34
N ASP A 56 15.70 -19.38 0.29
CA ASP A 56 16.44 -19.06 1.51
C ASP A 56 16.32 -17.59 1.91
N LYS A 57 16.01 -16.70 0.96
CA LYS A 57 15.91 -15.25 1.22
C LYS A 57 14.52 -14.70 1.11
N LEU A 58 13.76 -15.02 0.06
CA LEU A 58 12.46 -14.38 -0.16
C LEU A 58 11.32 -15.05 0.61
N ILE A 59 11.27 -16.38 0.62
CA ILE A 59 10.23 -17.14 1.30
C ILE A 59 10.15 -16.85 2.81
N PRO A 60 11.25 -16.77 3.58
CA PRO A 60 11.18 -16.44 5.00
C PRO A 60 10.57 -15.06 5.27
N ILE A 61 10.93 -14.06 4.46
CA ILE A 61 10.36 -12.71 4.55
C ILE A 61 8.86 -12.75 4.21
N PHE A 62 8.48 -13.50 3.17
CA PHE A 62 7.08 -13.67 2.78
C PHE A 62 6.25 -14.34 3.89
N ILE A 63 6.79 -15.39 4.54
CA ILE A 63 6.16 -16.05 5.69
C ILE A 63 5.99 -15.05 6.84
N GLY A 64 7.04 -14.30 7.18
CA GLY A 64 6.95 -13.24 8.19
C GLY A 64 5.87 -12.21 7.87
N SER A 65 5.75 -11.82 6.59
CA SER A 65 4.70 -10.91 6.14
C SER A 65 3.30 -11.52 6.29
N SER A 66 3.16 -12.82 6.04
CA SER A 66 1.89 -13.55 6.18
C SER A 66 1.46 -13.66 7.65
N ILE A 67 2.40 -13.86 8.57
CA ILE A 67 2.12 -13.83 10.02
C ILE A 67 1.62 -12.43 10.41
N CYS A 68 2.31 -11.37 9.97
CA CYS A 68 1.89 -10.00 10.25
C CYS A 68 0.48 -9.71 9.67
N ASN A 69 0.17 -10.24 8.48
CA ASN A 69 -1.15 -10.13 7.87
C ASN A 69 -2.26 -10.76 8.73
N VAL A 70 -2.00 -11.97 9.24
CA VAL A 70 -2.94 -12.69 10.11
C VAL A 70 -3.17 -11.89 11.40
N LEU A 71 -2.11 -11.41 12.04
CA LEU A 71 -2.19 -10.59 13.25
C LEU A 71 -2.98 -9.30 13.00
N TRP A 72 -2.70 -8.60 11.91
CA TRP A 72 -3.43 -7.40 11.52
C TRP A 72 -4.92 -7.69 11.27
N THR A 73 -5.23 -8.75 10.52
CA THR A 73 -6.61 -9.15 10.22
C THR A 73 -7.39 -9.48 11.49
N ILE A 74 -6.80 -10.25 12.40
CA ILE A 74 -7.44 -10.61 13.67
C ILE A 74 -7.71 -9.36 14.51
N THR A 75 -6.72 -8.48 14.65
CA THR A 75 -6.84 -7.27 15.48
C THR A 75 -7.83 -6.26 14.88
N TRP A 76 -7.74 -5.99 13.58
CA TRP A 76 -8.65 -5.08 12.87
C TRP A 76 -10.11 -5.54 12.90
N ASN A 77 -10.35 -6.82 12.62
CA ASN A 77 -11.71 -7.40 12.57
C ASN A 77 -12.35 -7.61 13.95
N ASN A 78 -11.58 -7.43 15.03
CA ASN A 78 -12.08 -7.46 16.41
C ASN A 78 -12.10 -6.07 17.08
N ASP A 79 -11.96 -5.01 16.28
CA ASP A 79 -11.92 -3.62 16.76
C ASP A 79 -10.76 -3.32 17.74
N LEU A 80 -9.67 -4.07 17.66
CA LEU A 80 -8.43 -3.81 18.41
C LEU A 80 -7.53 -2.87 17.59
N ILE A 81 -7.97 -1.63 17.38
CA ILE A 81 -7.36 -0.70 16.41
C ILE A 81 -5.90 -0.33 16.74
N MET A 82 -5.55 -0.12 18.00
CA MET A 82 -4.15 0.18 18.38
C MET A 82 -3.22 -1.02 18.11
N PRO A 83 -3.53 -2.25 18.56
CA PRO A 83 -2.82 -3.45 18.12
C PRO A 83 -2.78 -3.63 16.59
N ALA A 84 -3.86 -3.29 15.89
CA ALA A 84 -3.90 -3.35 14.43
C ALA A 84 -2.93 -2.35 13.79
N LEU A 85 -2.78 -1.13 14.31
CA LEU A 85 -1.78 -0.19 13.81
C LEU A 85 -0.36 -0.76 13.98
N ILE A 86 -0.04 -1.33 15.15
CA ILE A 86 1.29 -1.92 15.37
C ILE A 86 1.53 -3.08 14.39
N ALA A 87 0.53 -3.94 14.20
CA ALA A 87 0.60 -5.07 13.27
C ALA A 87 0.78 -4.61 11.82
N ILE A 88 0.03 -3.58 11.35
CA ILE A 88 0.18 -3.09 9.97
C ILE A 88 1.51 -2.37 9.74
N MET A 89 2.06 -1.69 10.75
CA MET A 89 3.39 -1.09 10.65
C MET A 89 4.48 -2.16 10.50
N ALA A 90 4.45 -3.20 11.35
CA ALA A 90 5.36 -4.34 11.24
C ALA A 90 5.20 -5.06 9.89
N TYR A 91 3.96 -5.22 9.43
CA TYR A 91 3.64 -5.81 8.14
C TYR A 91 4.23 -4.99 6.98
N THR A 92 4.03 -3.67 7.00
CA THR A 92 4.52 -2.73 5.99
C THR A 92 6.04 -2.75 5.90
N VAL A 93 6.73 -2.70 7.05
CA VAL A 93 8.20 -2.78 7.10
C VAL A 93 8.70 -4.10 6.51
N THR A 94 8.06 -5.22 6.86
CA THR A 94 8.40 -6.54 6.32
C THR A 94 8.25 -6.60 4.80
N LEU A 95 7.17 -6.05 4.24
CA LEU A 95 6.98 -6.02 2.78
C LEU A 95 7.93 -5.06 2.07
N VAL A 96 8.23 -3.90 2.65
CA VAL A 96 9.25 -2.99 2.11
C VAL A 96 10.62 -3.68 2.11
N HIS A 97 10.93 -4.47 3.13
CA HIS A 97 12.14 -5.28 3.17
C HIS A 97 12.16 -6.34 2.06
N LEU A 98 11.02 -7.02 1.81
CA LEU A 98 10.88 -7.97 0.69
C LEU A 98 11.15 -7.29 -0.66
N VAL A 99 10.52 -6.14 -0.91
CA VAL A 99 10.73 -5.37 -2.15
C VAL A 99 12.19 -4.97 -2.33
N LYS A 100 12.85 -4.50 -1.26
CA LYS A 100 14.29 -4.17 -1.27
C LYS A 100 15.16 -5.40 -1.53
N ALA A 101 14.83 -6.54 -0.93
CA ALA A 101 15.58 -7.78 -1.13
C ALA A 101 15.53 -8.24 -2.59
N ILE A 102 14.34 -8.20 -3.21
CA ILE A 102 14.13 -8.51 -4.63
C ILE A 102 14.91 -7.54 -5.51
N ASP A 103 14.77 -6.24 -5.28
CA ASP A 103 15.36 -5.22 -6.15
C ASP A 103 16.91 -5.18 -6.09
N ARG A 104 17.51 -5.56 -4.96
CA ARG A 104 18.97 -5.74 -4.85
C ARG A 104 19.51 -6.82 -5.80
N ASN A 105 18.72 -7.84 -6.11
CA ASN A 105 19.05 -8.82 -7.14
C ASN A 105 18.40 -8.45 -8.47
N LYS A 106 18.98 -7.46 -9.17
CA LYS A 106 18.42 -6.87 -10.40
C LYS A 106 18.10 -7.92 -11.48
N LYS A 107 18.98 -8.90 -11.67
CA LYS A 107 18.78 -9.99 -12.64
C LYS A 107 17.53 -10.81 -12.29
N PHE A 108 17.38 -11.21 -11.03
CA PHE A 108 16.20 -11.95 -10.56
C PHE A 108 14.93 -11.09 -10.68
N SER A 109 15.00 -9.83 -10.22
CA SER A 109 13.88 -8.88 -10.25
C SER A 109 13.35 -8.64 -11.67
N GLU A 110 14.23 -8.54 -12.67
CA GLU A 110 13.85 -8.36 -14.08
C GLU A 110 13.32 -9.67 -14.67
N LYS A 111 13.97 -10.80 -14.40
CA LYS A 111 13.60 -12.12 -14.90
C LYS A 111 12.22 -12.58 -14.42
N TYR A 112 11.91 -12.35 -13.14
CA TYR A 112 10.65 -12.78 -12.51
C TYR A 112 9.71 -11.62 -12.19
N LYS A 113 9.78 -10.56 -13.00
CA LYS A 113 9.09 -9.29 -12.74
C LYS A 113 7.59 -9.42 -12.52
N ILE A 114 6.91 -10.25 -13.31
CA ILE A 114 5.44 -10.43 -13.23
C ILE A 114 5.05 -11.31 -12.05
N PHE A 115 5.89 -12.29 -11.69
CA PHE A 115 5.61 -13.26 -10.65
C PHE A 115 5.97 -12.75 -9.25
N VAL A 116 7.05 -11.97 -9.15
CA VAL A 116 7.63 -11.57 -7.86
C VAL A 116 7.64 -10.05 -7.71
N THR A 117 8.34 -9.34 -8.59
CA THR A 117 8.59 -7.90 -8.41
C THR A 117 7.29 -7.10 -8.35
N ILE A 118 6.47 -7.12 -9.40
CA ILE A 118 5.22 -6.33 -9.44
C ILE A 118 4.27 -6.72 -8.30
N PRO A 119 3.98 -8.01 -8.04
CA PRO A 119 3.15 -8.43 -6.91
C PRO A 119 3.63 -7.96 -5.55
N SER A 120 4.92 -8.11 -5.23
CA SER A 120 5.46 -7.63 -3.95
C SER A 120 5.37 -6.11 -3.82
N GLY A 121 5.53 -5.38 -4.94
CA GLY A 121 5.35 -3.94 -5.00
C GLY A 121 3.90 -3.52 -4.75
N LEU A 122 2.94 -4.17 -5.42
CA LEU A 122 1.50 -3.94 -5.24
C LEU A 122 1.11 -4.10 -3.77
N HIS A 123 1.62 -5.15 -3.14
CA HIS A 123 1.33 -5.43 -1.76
C HIS A 123 1.93 -4.37 -0.81
N ALA A 124 3.22 -4.07 -0.97
CA ALA A 124 3.91 -3.08 -0.15
C ALA A 124 3.31 -1.67 -0.32
N GLY A 125 2.99 -1.26 -1.55
CA GLY A 125 2.40 0.04 -1.85
C GLY A 125 1.03 0.24 -1.19
N TRP A 126 0.20 -0.81 -1.20
CA TRP A 126 -1.10 -0.78 -0.52
C TRP A 126 -0.95 -0.62 0.99
N LEU A 127 -0.02 -1.36 1.61
CA LEU A 127 0.20 -1.26 3.06
C LEU A 127 0.84 0.07 3.49
N LEU A 128 1.72 0.63 2.66
CA LEU A 128 2.27 1.97 2.91
C LEU A 128 1.13 3.00 3.00
N PHE A 129 0.17 2.98 2.08
CA PHE A 129 -1.01 3.85 2.18
C PHE A 129 -1.91 3.49 3.37
N SER A 130 -2.21 2.21 3.54
CA SER A 130 -3.12 1.71 4.58
C SER A 130 -2.62 2.00 6.00
N THR A 131 -1.31 2.06 6.22
CA THR A 131 -0.75 2.44 7.53
C THR A 131 -1.25 3.82 7.95
N PHE A 132 -1.26 4.80 7.05
CA PHE A 132 -1.74 6.15 7.36
C PHE A 132 -3.26 6.23 7.52
N THR A 133 -4.02 5.40 6.80
CA THR A 133 -5.48 5.29 7.06
C THR A 133 -5.76 4.65 8.43
N ASN A 134 -4.92 3.74 8.89
CA ASN A 134 -5.00 3.16 10.24
C ASN A 134 -4.66 4.21 11.32
N VAL A 135 -3.66 5.08 11.08
CA VAL A 135 -3.32 6.18 11.99
C VAL A 135 -4.51 7.12 12.21
N ILE A 136 -5.17 7.60 11.15
CA ILE A 136 -6.34 8.48 11.33
C ILE A 136 -7.53 7.74 11.97
N THR A 137 -7.65 6.42 11.75
CA THR A 137 -8.69 5.59 12.38
C THR A 137 -8.55 5.60 13.90
N ILE A 138 -7.32 5.55 14.43
CA ILE A 138 -7.07 5.69 15.88
C ILE A 138 -7.52 7.05 16.38
N LEU A 139 -7.18 8.12 15.66
CA LEU A 139 -7.58 9.48 16.03
C LEU A 139 -9.11 9.59 16.17
N VAL A 140 -9.87 8.98 15.24
CA VAL A 140 -11.34 8.92 15.34
C VAL A 140 -11.79 8.07 16.52
N LYS A 141 -11.16 6.91 16.73
CA LYS A 141 -11.48 6.02 17.85
C LYS A 141 -11.31 6.69 19.22
N GLU A 142 -10.33 7.58 19.34
CA GLU A 142 -10.07 8.37 20.55
C GLU A 142 -11.08 9.53 20.75
N GLY A 143 -12.06 9.68 19.85
CA GLY A 143 -13.14 10.67 19.98
C GLY A 143 -12.87 12.01 19.29
N ASN A 144 -11.75 12.16 18.57
CA ASN A 144 -11.47 13.38 17.82
C ASN A 144 -12.39 13.50 16.60
N ASN A 145 -12.87 14.70 16.31
CA ASN A 145 -13.72 14.96 15.15
C ASN A 145 -12.92 14.87 13.82
N PRO A 146 -13.17 13.86 12.96
CA PRO A 146 -12.43 13.69 11.71
C PRO A 146 -12.78 14.70 10.62
N PHE A 147 -13.89 15.43 10.77
CA PHE A 147 -14.39 16.38 9.77
C PHE A 147 -14.14 17.85 10.15
N GLY A 148 -13.69 18.11 11.39
CA GLY A 148 -13.28 19.44 11.83
C GLY A 148 -11.94 19.88 11.24
N ILE A 149 -11.52 21.10 11.57
CA ILE A 149 -10.26 21.70 11.09
C ILE A 149 -9.05 20.82 11.40
N PHE A 150 -8.97 20.27 12.62
CA PHE A 150 -7.90 19.38 13.03
C PHE A 150 -7.88 18.07 12.21
N GLY A 151 -9.04 17.43 12.05
CA GLY A 151 -9.17 16.20 11.24
C GLY A 151 -8.82 16.41 9.77
N LEU A 152 -9.19 17.56 9.20
CA LEU A 152 -8.77 17.97 7.86
C LEU A 152 -7.26 18.16 7.79
N PHE A 153 -6.65 18.91 8.71
CA PHE A 153 -5.20 19.13 8.74
C PHE A 153 -4.43 17.81 8.79
N ILE A 154 -4.78 16.91 9.71
CA ILE A 154 -4.14 15.60 9.83
C ILE A 154 -4.33 14.77 8.56
N THR A 155 -5.53 14.80 7.95
CA THR A 155 -5.78 14.10 6.66
C THR A 155 -4.83 14.56 5.56
N LEU A 156 -4.66 15.88 5.39
CA LEU A 156 -3.78 16.43 4.36
C LEU A 156 -2.31 16.05 4.60
N VAL A 157 -1.86 16.15 5.86
CA VAL A 157 -0.50 15.76 6.26
C VAL A 157 -0.24 14.28 5.99
N LEU A 158 -1.12 13.40 6.47
CA LEU A 158 -0.99 11.95 6.28
C LEU A 158 -1.04 11.57 4.80
N LEU A 159 -1.88 12.23 3.99
CA LEU A 159 -1.94 11.98 2.56
C LEU A 159 -0.62 12.36 1.86
N ILE A 160 -0.06 13.53 2.17
CA ILE A 160 1.24 13.98 1.61
C ILE A 160 2.38 13.07 2.05
N ILE A 161 2.42 12.69 3.33
CA ILE A 161 3.45 11.77 3.85
C ILE A 161 3.34 10.40 3.17
N SER A 162 2.12 9.86 3.04
CA SER A 162 1.90 8.56 2.38
C SER A 162 2.40 8.58 0.93
N TRP A 163 2.07 9.63 0.18
CA TRP A 163 2.50 9.82 -1.19
C TRP A 163 4.03 9.92 -1.27
N THR A 164 4.63 10.78 -0.44
CA THR A 164 6.08 11.01 -0.41
C THR A 164 6.85 9.74 -0.07
N LEU A 165 6.39 8.99 0.94
CA LEU A 165 7.02 7.76 1.37
C LEU A 165 6.96 6.67 0.29
N ILE A 166 5.81 6.51 -0.39
CA ILE A 166 5.68 5.55 -1.50
C ILE A 166 6.64 5.92 -2.63
N PHE A 167 6.74 7.20 -2.99
CA PHE A 167 7.67 7.65 -4.03
C PHE A 167 9.14 7.56 -3.61
N TYR A 168 9.46 7.76 -2.34
CA TYR A 168 10.79 7.51 -1.80
C TYR A 168 11.18 6.04 -1.95
N VAL A 169 10.30 5.12 -1.53
CA VAL A 169 10.55 3.67 -1.68
C VAL A 169 10.63 3.28 -3.16
N TYR A 170 9.79 3.84 -4.02
CA TYR A 170 9.81 3.61 -5.47
C TYR A 170 11.09 4.12 -6.14
N LYS A 171 11.61 5.29 -5.73
CA LYS A 171 12.86 5.84 -6.24
C LYS A 171 14.03 4.90 -5.95
N GLU A 172 14.13 4.42 -4.72
CA GLU A 172 15.17 3.50 -4.29
C GLU A 172 14.99 2.08 -4.87
N ASN A 173 13.75 1.69 -5.16
CA ASN A 173 13.38 0.35 -5.60
C ASN A 173 12.37 0.46 -6.76
N PRO A 174 12.83 0.66 -8.01
CA PRO A 174 11.98 1.02 -9.16
C PRO A 174 11.04 -0.12 -9.58
N ASN A 175 9.98 -0.29 -8.81
CA ASN A 175 8.95 -1.29 -8.93
C ASN A 175 7.60 -0.59 -9.05
N ILE A 176 7.02 -0.59 -10.25
CA ILE A 176 5.76 0.11 -10.53
C ILE A 176 4.60 -0.39 -9.67
N GLY A 177 4.67 -1.62 -9.16
CA GLY A 177 3.70 -2.16 -8.23
C GLY A 177 3.51 -1.27 -6.99
N LEU A 178 4.53 -0.57 -6.52
CA LEU A 178 4.42 0.32 -5.36
C LEU A 178 3.45 1.49 -5.56
N VAL A 179 3.33 1.98 -6.81
CA VAL A 179 2.59 3.21 -7.12
C VAL A 179 1.15 2.93 -7.53
N ILE A 180 0.86 1.74 -8.09
CA ILE A 180 -0.49 1.37 -8.53
C ILE A 180 -1.53 1.46 -7.41
N PRO A 181 -1.29 0.93 -6.18
CA PRO A 181 -2.23 1.05 -5.06
C PRO A 181 -2.47 2.49 -4.63
N LEU A 182 -1.44 3.34 -4.67
CA LEU A 182 -1.56 4.76 -4.36
C LEU A 182 -2.49 5.46 -5.36
N ILE A 183 -2.29 5.22 -6.66
CA ILE A 183 -3.17 5.78 -7.70
C ILE A 183 -4.61 5.30 -7.51
N TRP A 184 -4.80 4.02 -7.21
CA TRP A 184 -6.11 3.44 -6.94
C TRP A 184 -6.80 4.07 -5.71
N ALA A 185 -6.05 4.26 -4.63
CA ALA A 185 -6.54 4.93 -3.42
C ALA A 185 -6.89 6.41 -3.66
N LEU A 186 -6.02 7.16 -4.35
CA LEU A 186 -6.25 8.55 -4.73
C LEU A 186 -7.50 8.68 -5.61
N PHE A 187 -7.68 7.78 -6.58
CA PHE A 187 -8.89 7.72 -7.40
C PHE A 187 -10.15 7.48 -6.55
N GLY A 188 -10.06 6.59 -5.57
CA GLY A 188 -11.11 6.38 -4.57
C GLY A 188 -11.46 7.65 -3.78
N LEU A 189 -10.46 8.40 -3.34
CA LEU A 189 -10.65 9.69 -2.65
C LEU A 189 -11.30 10.73 -3.55
N VAL A 190 -10.90 10.80 -4.83
CA VAL A 190 -11.56 11.68 -5.81
C VAL A 190 -13.04 11.34 -5.93
N ILE A 191 -13.40 10.06 -6.06
CA ILE A 191 -14.81 9.63 -6.12
C ILE A 191 -15.55 9.93 -4.82
N LYS A 192 -14.90 9.77 -3.67
CA LYS A 192 -15.50 10.02 -2.36
C LYS A 192 -15.81 11.51 -2.13
N HIS A 193 -14.92 12.40 -2.53
CA HIS A 193 -15.04 13.84 -2.23
C HIS A 193 -15.60 14.69 -3.38
N LYS A 194 -15.88 14.12 -4.56
CA LYS A 194 -16.53 14.86 -5.65
C LYS A 194 -17.91 15.39 -5.24
N PRO A 195 -18.33 16.57 -5.76
CA PRO A 195 -19.70 17.06 -5.57
C PRO A 195 -20.74 16.02 -6.01
N GLY A 196 -21.80 15.83 -5.20
CA GLY A 196 -22.85 14.86 -5.46
C GLY A 196 -22.49 13.40 -5.17
N SER A 197 -21.38 13.13 -4.47
CA SER A 197 -21.10 11.79 -3.95
C SER A 197 -22.07 11.40 -2.81
N SER A 198 -22.17 10.11 -2.51
CA SER A 198 -22.98 9.60 -1.38
C SER A 198 -22.34 9.84 -0.01
N PHE A 199 -21.17 10.47 0.04
CA PHE A 199 -20.45 10.72 1.28
C PHE A 199 -20.97 12.02 1.91
N SER A 200 -21.44 11.97 3.15
CA SER A 200 -22.11 13.11 3.80
C SER A 200 -21.21 14.30 4.10
N ASN A 201 -19.89 14.11 4.17
CA ASN A 201 -18.92 15.15 4.55
C ASN A 201 -17.82 15.32 3.49
N PRO A 202 -18.15 15.60 2.21
CA PRO A 202 -17.15 15.76 1.17
C PRO A 202 -16.28 16.99 1.46
N SER A 203 -15.03 16.99 0.99
CA SER A 203 -14.07 18.07 1.21
C SER A 203 -13.39 18.39 -0.10
N LEU A 204 -13.66 19.59 -0.62
CA LEU A 204 -13.05 20.07 -1.86
C LEU A 204 -11.52 20.14 -1.75
N VAL A 205 -10.99 20.43 -0.56
CA VAL A 205 -9.54 20.49 -0.34
C VAL A 205 -8.91 19.10 -0.50
N VAL A 206 -9.52 18.06 0.08
CA VAL A 206 -9.04 16.68 -0.06
C VAL A 206 -9.19 16.20 -1.51
N LEU A 207 -10.29 16.57 -2.17
CA LEU A 207 -10.51 16.29 -3.59
C LEU A 207 -9.40 16.87 -4.46
N PHE A 208 -9.14 18.18 -4.38
CA PHE A 208 -8.14 18.84 -5.20
C PHE A 208 -6.74 18.32 -4.92
N LEU A 209 -6.37 18.12 -3.65
CA LEU A 209 -5.08 17.51 -3.30
C LEU A 209 -4.96 16.11 -3.89
N SER A 210 -6.01 15.28 -3.83
CA SER A 210 -5.99 13.93 -4.40
C SER A 210 -5.80 13.95 -5.93
N ILE A 211 -6.43 14.90 -6.64
CA ILE A 211 -6.22 15.09 -8.09
C ILE A 211 -4.78 15.51 -8.39
N ILE A 212 -4.26 16.50 -7.66
CA ILE A 212 -2.87 16.98 -7.83
C ILE A 212 -1.89 15.83 -7.63
N LEU A 213 -2.02 15.08 -6.51
CA LEU A 213 -1.15 13.95 -6.22
C LEU A 213 -1.27 12.82 -7.24
N LEU A 214 -2.46 12.61 -7.82
CA LEU A 214 -2.66 11.61 -8.87
C LEU A 214 -1.91 12.02 -10.15
N ILE A 215 -2.02 13.28 -10.57
CA ILE A 215 -1.28 13.81 -11.73
C ILE A 215 0.22 13.75 -11.49
N LEU A 216 0.68 14.19 -10.31
CA LEU A 216 2.10 14.11 -9.91
C LEU A 216 2.59 12.67 -9.90
N SER A 217 1.77 11.71 -9.49
CA SER A 217 2.15 10.29 -9.51
C SER A 217 2.51 9.82 -10.91
N VAL A 218 1.71 10.19 -11.92
CA VAL A 218 1.96 9.84 -13.33
C VAL A 218 3.23 10.52 -13.84
N ILE A 219 3.40 11.81 -13.56
CA ILE A 219 4.59 12.59 -13.95
C ILE A 219 5.85 11.99 -13.33
N CYS A 220 5.87 11.73 -12.02
CA CYS A 220 7.02 11.16 -11.32
C CYS A 220 7.39 9.78 -11.86
N VAL A 221 6.40 8.92 -12.14
CA VAL A 221 6.66 7.61 -12.76
C VAL A 221 7.30 7.77 -14.14
N TYR A 222 6.80 8.69 -14.97
CA TYR A 222 7.34 8.96 -16.30
C TYR A 222 8.78 9.51 -16.22
N MET A 223 9.01 10.52 -15.38
CA MET A 223 10.33 11.14 -15.21
C MET A 223 11.37 10.16 -14.67
N LEU A 224 11.05 9.37 -13.64
CA LEU A 224 11.98 8.41 -13.05
C LEU A 224 12.30 7.24 -13.99
N LYS A 225 11.37 6.86 -14.87
CA LYS A 225 11.65 5.88 -15.94
C LYS A 225 12.59 6.46 -17.01
N ARG A 226 12.35 7.70 -17.44
CA ARG A 226 13.16 8.39 -18.46
C ARG A 226 14.58 8.70 -17.95
N ASN A 227 14.71 9.12 -16.69
CA ASN A 227 15.99 9.47 -16.08
C ASN A 227 16.89 8.28 -15.71
N LYS A 228 16.53 7.03 -16.03
CA LYS A 228 17.52 5.92 -15.96
C LYS A 228 18.73 6.11 -16.89
N GLN A 229 18.69 7.06 -17.84
CA GLN A 229 19.88 7.55 -18.57
C GLN A 229 20.63 8.71 -17.87
N PHE A 230 20.01 9.43 -16.92
CA PHE A 230 20.58 10.59 -16.22
C PHE A 230 21.23 10.26 -14.86
N VAL A 231 20.95 9.09 -14.29
CA VAL A 231 21.55 8.62 -13.02
C VAL A 231 23.04 8.21 -13.16
N LYS A 232 23.65 8.39 -14.34
CA LYS A 232 25.11 8.28 -14.50
C LYS A 232 25.89 9.55 -14.09
N PHE A 233 25.21 10.61 -13.67
CA PHE A 233 25.85 11.91 -13.37
C PHE A 233 25.70 12.40 -11.92
N PHE A 234 25.16 11.58 -11.01
CA PHE A 234 25.21 11.81 -9.57
C PHE A 234 25.56 10.50 -8.87
#